data_AF-A0A3N0BNI9-F1
#
_entry.id   AF-A0A3N0BNI9-F1
#
_cell.length_a   1.000
_cell.length_b   1.000
_cell.length_c   1.000
_cell.angle_alpha   90.00
_cell.angle_beta   90.00
_cell.angle_gamma   90.00
#
_symmetry.space_group_name_H-M   'P 1'
#
loop_
_entity.id
_entity.type
_entity.pdbx_description
1 polymer ?
#
loop_
_entity_poly.entity_id
_entity_poly.type
_entity_poly.pdbx_seq_one_letter_code
_entity_poly.pdbx_strand_id
1 'polypeptide(L)'
;MRYLPLLFLIATFFGCSKQSENGKVVELYVDHYAQAGKQMIYTLPEKSPIDTYLEGFNDRELGFTYKVRAQIYKPEVAPQDGPDRWYVFVKVISKEIYTGTVPFEISLKTSSIFATTLAIRIQNQVFYYGDYILRPENDMVKKQLEEVIALRSKLATDSKYAATVLISATVQHDPNNRSNGYLVKSVKIQ
;
A
#
# COMPACT_ATOMS: atom_id res chain seq x y z
N MET A 1 2.60 68.68 0.24
CA MET A 1 2.37 67.32 0.79
C MET A 1 0.87 67.06 0.90
N ARG A 2 0.20 66.64 -0.19
CA ARG A 2 -1.29 66.61 -0.25
C ARG A 2 -1.91 65.30 -0.76
N TYR A 3 -1.07 64.31 -1.10
CA TYR A 3 -1.52 63.03 -1.65
C TYR A 3 -1.03 61.81 -0.84
N LEU A 4 -0.45 62.04 0.33
CA LEU A 4 0.05 60.97 1.21
C LEU A 4 -1.05 60.01 1.73
N PRO A 5 -2.31 60.43 1.99
CA PRO A 5 -3.32 59.47 2.46
C PRO A 5 -3.89 58.59 1.33
N LEU A 6 -3.61 58.89 0.06
CA LEU A 6 -4.12 58.10 -1.08
C LEU A 6 -3.26 56.82 -1.33
N LEU A 7 -2.00 56.84 -0.90
CA LEU A 7 -1.06 55.72 -1.08
C LEU A 7 -1.29 54.57 -0.08
N PHE A 8 -1.97 54.84 1.05
CA PHE A 8 -2.27 53.83 2.06
C PHE A 8 -3.55 53.01 1.77
N LEU A 9 -4.40 53.46 0.85
CA LEU A 9 -5.68 52.77 0.56
C LEU A 9 -5.57 51.69 -0.53
N ILE A 10 -4.45 51.62 -1.25
CA ILE A 10 -4.26 50.69 -2.38
C ILE A 10 -3.59 49.37 -1.93
N ALA A 11 -3.07 49.29 -0.70
CA ALA A 11 -2.30 48.14 -0.22
C ALA A 11 -3.14 47.03 0.44
N THR A 12 -4.46 47.19 0.62
CA THR A 12 -5.29 46.24 1.40
C THR A 12 -6.06 45.21 0.57
N PHE A 13 -5.88 45.17 -0.76
CA PHE A 13 -6.61 44.24 -1.64
C PHE A 13 -5.80 43.09 -2.24
N PHE A 14 -4.58 42.81 -1.74
CA PHE A 14 -3.97 41.49 -1.96
C PHE A 14 -4.60 40.47 -1.01
N GLY A 15 -5.91 40.25 -1.17
CA GLY A 15 -6.58 39.09 -0.63
C GLY A 15 -5.96 37.86 -1.27
N CYS A 16 -5.11 37.17 -0.52
CA CYS A 16 -4.58 35.87 -0.89
C CYS A 16 -5.77 34.89 -0.90
N SER A 17 -6.48 34.79 -2.03
CA SER A 17 -7.45 33.72 -2.22
C SER A 17 -6.66 32.43 -2.13
N LYS A 18 -6.86 31.66 -1.06
CA LYS A 18 -6.29 30.32 -0.90
C LYS A 18 -6.76 29.51 -2.11
N GLN A 19 -5.89 29.37 -3.10
CA GLN A 19 -6.22 28.70 -4.34
C GLN A 19 -6.59 27.26 -3.98
N SER A 20 -7.86 26.92 -4.16
CA SER A 20 -8.35 25.62 -3.76
C SER A 20 -7.60 24.55 -4.56
N GLU A 21 -6.98 23.61 -3.87
CA GLU A 21 -6.36 22.45 -4.52
C GLU A 21 -7.42 21.48 -5.07
N ASN A 22 -8.71 21.68 -4.75
CA ASN A 22 -9.77 20.82 -5.24
C ASN A 22 -9.84 20.89 -6.77
N GLY A 23 -9.93 19.72 -7.40
CA GLY A 23 -9.92 19.57 -8.84
C GLY A 23 -8.54 19.66 -9.50
N LYS A 24 -7.47 19.99 -8.75
CA LYS A 24 -6.11 20.04 -9.29
C LYS A 24 -5.66 18.64 -9.70
N VAL A 25 -5.10 18.53 -10.90
CA VAL A 25 -4.54 17.29 -11.42
C VAL A 25 -3.06 17.21 -11.03
N VAL A 26 -2.67 16.07 -10.49
CA VAL A 26 -1.29 15.76 -10.06
C VAL A 26 -0.84 14.41 -10.62
N GLU A 27 0.45 14.17 -10.52
CA GLU A 27 1.05 12.87 -10.83
C GLU A 27 1.43 12.16 -9.54
N LEU A 28 1.11 10.88 -9.46
CA LEU A 28 1.41 10.02 -8.32
C LEU A 28 2.26 8.84 -8.80
N TYR A 29 3.22 8.44 -7.97
CA TYR A 29 3.92 7.17 -8.09
C TYR A 29 3.26 6.15 -7.17
N VAL A 30 2.87 5.00 -7.74
CA VAL A 30 2.31 3.86 -6.99
C VAL A 30 3.35 2.75 -6.97
N ASP A 31 3.71 2.30 -5.77
CA ASP A 31 4.78 1.33 -5.59
C ASP A 31 4.35 -0.13 -5.84
N HIS A 32 5.35 -1.01 -5.94
CA HIS A 32 5.28 -2.37 -6.47
C HIS A 32 4.58 -3.42 -5.59
N TYR A 33 4.17 -3.07 -4.38
CA TYR A 33 3.44 -3.99 -3.49
C TYR A 33 2.07 -4.31 -4.06
N ALA A 34 1.49 -5.48 -3.79
CA ALA A 34 0.13 -5.78 -4.25
C ALA A 34 -0.95 -5.27 -3.29
N GLN A 35 -0.71 -5.37 -1.98
CA GLN A 35 -1.73 -5.10 -0.97
C GLN A 35 -1.69 -3.64 -0.48
N ALA A 36 -2.88 -3.07 -0.28
CA ALA A 36 -3.07 -1.71 0.23
C ALA A 36 -2.36 -1.45 1.57
N GLY A 37 -2.27 -2.44 2.46
CA GLY A 37 -1.66 -2.27 3.79
C GLY A 37 -0.16 -1.96 3.80
N LYS A 38 0.56 -2.25 2.70
CA LYS A 38 1.97 -1.83 2.49
C LYS A 38 2.12 -0.93 1.26
N GLN A 39 1.01 -0.43 0.75
CA GLN A 39 1.01 0.47 -0.39
C GLN A 39 1.64 1.78 0.02
N MET A 40 2.69 2.15 -0.70
CA MET A 40 3.24 3.48 -0.64
C MET A 40 2.86 4.18 -1.95
N ILE A 41 2.12 5.27 -1.83
CA ILE A 41 1.87 6.20 -2.93
C ILE A 41 2.59 7.50 -2.60
N TYR A 42 3.26 8.05 -3.59
CA TYR A 42 4.02 9.29 -3.45
C TYR A 42 3.57 10.30 -4.49
N THR A 43 3.55 11.57 -4.10
CA THR A 43 3.39 12.70 -5.03
C THR A 43 4.63 12.84 -5.90
N LEU A 44 4.44 13.32 -7.13
CA LEU A 44 5.54 13.68 -8.03
C LEU A 44 5.49 15.18 -8.36
N PRO A 45 6.65 15.84 -8.49
CA PRO A 45 8.00 15.29 -8.43
C PRO A 45 8.59 15.20 -7.01
N GLU A 46 7.92 15.72 -5.98
CA GLU A 46 8.49 15.88 -4.64
C GLU A 46 8.79 14.54 -3.92
N LYS A 47 8.17 13.44 -4.36
CA LYS A 47 8.25 12.10 -3.75
C LYS A 47 7.81 12.10 -2.27
N SER A 48 6.87 12.95 -1.92
CA SER A 48 6.29 12.96 -0.57
C SER A 48 5.22 11.88 -0.48
N PRO A 49 5.26 10.99 0.55
CA PRO A 49 4.22 9.99 0.73
C PRO A 49 2.88 10.70 0.95
N ILE A 50 1.80 10.14 0.39
CA ILE A 50 0.46 10.63 0.68
C ILE A 50 -0.05 10.05 1.99
N ASP A 51 -0.85 10.84 2.69
CA ASP A 51 -1.51 10.53 3.96
C ASP A 51 -2.95 10.02 3.76
N THR A 52 -3.38 9.82 2.52
CA THR A 52 -4.72 9.42 2.10
C THR A 52 -4.64 8.33 1.03
N TYR A 53 -5.73 8.04 0.33
CA TYR A 53 -5.83 6.97 -0.65
C TYR A 53 -5.98 7.48 -2.09
N LEU A 54 -5.75 6.56 -3.04
CA LEU A 54 -6.06 6.72 -4.46
C LEU A 54 -7.31 5.91 -4.79
N GLU A 55 -8.43 6.61 -5.01
CA GLU A 55 -9.71 6.04 -5.38
C GLU A 55 -9.72 5.61 -6.85
N GLY A 56 -10.34 4.47 -7.15
CA GLY A 56 -10.62 4.02 -8.52
C GLY A 56 -9.45 3.40 -9.28
N PHE A 57 -8.28 3.22 -8.65
CA PHE A 57 -7.14 2.56 -9.30
C PHE A 57 -7.15 1.04 -9.07
N ASN A 58 -7.77 0.30 -10.00
CA ASN A 58 -7.94 -1.16 -9.92
C ASN A 58 -6.92 -1.96 -10.77
N ASP A 59 -6.11 -1.30 -11.60
CA ASP A 59 -5.18 -1.94 -12.55
C ASP A 59 -3.86 -2.40 -11.90
N ARG A 60 -3.87 -2.65 -10.58
CA ARG A 60 -2.64 -2.91 -9.84
C ARG A 60 -2.19 -4.35 -9.98
N GLU A 61 -1.06 -4.52 -10.64
CA GLU A 61 -0.36 -5.81 -10.73
C GLU A 61 0.84 -5.89 -9.80
N LEU A 62 1.06 -7.08 -9.24
CA LEU A 62 2.20 -7.36 -8.37
C LEU A 62 3.52 -7.17 -9.12
N GLY A 63 4.49 -6.53 -8.48
CA GLY A 63 5.82 -6.37 -9.06
C GLY A 63 5.90 -5.28 -10.13
N PHE A 64 4.86 -4.46 -10.28
CA PHE A 64 4.85 -3.31 -11.17
C PHE A 64 4.72 -1.99 -10.40
N THR A 65 5.45 -0.99 -10.85
CA THR A 65 5.32 0.39 -10.41
C THR A 65 4.54 1.18 -11.45
N TYR A 66 3.84 2.21 -10.99
CA TYR A 66 3.00 3.02 -11.87
C TYR A 66 3.29 4.50 -11.64
N LYS A 67 3.31 5.27 -12.73
CA LYS A 67 2.97 6.70 -12.67
C LYS A 67 1.54 6.86 -13.12
N VAL A 68 0.74 7.51 -12.31
CA VAL A 68 -0.68 7.75 -12.61
C VAL A 68 -0.98 9.23 -12.53
N ARG A 69 -1.96 9.65 -13.32
CA ARG A 69 -2.59 10.96 -13.20
C ARG A 69 -3.79 10.83 -12.29
N ALA A 70 -3.90 11.72 -11.31
CA ALA A 70 -5.00 11.74 -10.37
C ALA A 70 -5.49 13.17 -10.13
N GLN A 71 -6.76 13.32 -9.80
CA GLN A 71 -7.38 14.59 -9.42
C GLN A 71 -7.52 14.65 -7.90
N ILE A 72 -7.09 15.76 -7.29
CA ILE A 72 -7.34 16.00 -5.87
C ILE A 72 -8.83 16.28 -5.69
N TYR A 73 -9.49 15.47 -4.87
CA TYR A 73 -10.86 15.70 -4.45
C TYR A 73 -10.88 16.16 -3.00
N LYS A 74 -11.57 17.28 -2.76
CA LYS A 74 -11.90 17.78 -1.42
C LYS A 74 -13.42 17.94 -1.33
N PRO A 75 -14.11 17.16 -0.48
CA PRO A 75 -15.54 17.34 -0.29
C PRO A 75 -15.83 18.71 0.36
N GLU A 76 -17.01 19.27 0.10
CA GLU A 76 -17.43 20.53 0.75
C GLU A 76 -17.54 20.38 2.27
N VAL A 77 -17.95 19.19 2.73
CA VAL A 77 -18.00 18.80 4.14
C VAL A 77 -17.19 17.52 4.29
N ALA A 78 -16.15 17.55 5.12
CA ALA A 78 -15.31 16.39 5.37
C ALA A 78 -16.13 15.26 6.05
N PRO A 79 -15.93 13.99 5.65
CA PRO A 79 -16.54 12.85 6.34
C PRO A 79 -16.05 12.76 7.79
N GLN A 80 -16.92 12.31 8.69
CA GLN A 80 -16.59 12.19 10.13
C GLN A 80 -15.43 11.22 10.39
N ASP A 81 -15.38 10.11 9.67
CA ASP A 81 -14.38 9.04 9.81
C ASP A 81 -13.55 8.85 8.54
N GLY A 82 -13.29 9.92 7.78
CA GLY A 82 -12.51 9.86 6.55
C GLY A 82 -11.58 11.05 6.38
N PRO A 83 -10.68 11.01 5.39
CA PRO A 83 -9.75 12.09 5.15
C PRO A 83 -10.50 13.32 4.60
N ASP A 84 -9.95 14.51 4.86
CA ASP A 84 -10.45 15.79 4.35
C ASP A 84 -10.17 15.98 2.85
N ARG A 85 -9.39 15.07 2.25
CA ARG A 85 -9.09 14.97 0.82
C ARG A 85 -8.68 13.57 0.41
N TRP A 86 -8.83 13.24 -0.87
CA TRP A 86 -8.25 12.04 -1.48
C TRP A 86 -7.93 12.28 -2.95
N TYR A 87 -7.31 11.29 -3.59
CA TYR A 87 -6.96 11.35 -5.00
C TYR A 87 -7.90 10.46 -5.80
N VAL A 88 -8.48 10.98 -6.88
CA VAL A 88 -9.33 10.22 -7.81
C VAL A 88 -8.51 9.87 -9.03
N PHE A 89 -8.39 8.58 -9.34
CA PHE A 89 -7.66 8.09 -10.49
C PHE A 89 -8.25 8.62 -11.80
N VAL A 90 -7.38 9.11 -12.70
CA VAL A 90 -7.76 9.57 -14.04
C VAL A 90 -7.24 8.61 -15.11
N LYS A 91 -5.93 8.31 -15.10
CA LYS A 91 -5.30 7.38 -16.04
C LYS A 91 -3.91 6.93 -15.60
N VAL A 92 -3.46 5.80 -16.11
CA VAL A 92 -2.05 5.39 -16.07
C VAL A 92 -1.25 6.22 -17.07
N ILE A 93 -0.11 6.76 -16.63
CA ILE A 93 0.88 7.45 -17.47
C ILE A 93 1.97 6.48 -17.90
N SER A 94 2.53 5.73 -16.94
CA SER A 94 3.48 4.65 -17.22
C SER A 94 3.28 3.49 -16.26
N LYS A 95 3.63 2.30 -16.75
CA LYS A 95 3.67 1.04 -16.01
C LYS A 95 5.03 0.43 -16.26
N GLU A 96 5.77 0.16 -15.20
CA GLU A 96 7.15 -0.34 -15.28
C GLU A 96 7.30 -1.59 -14.39
N ILE A 97 8.07 -2.57 -14.85
CA ILE A 97 8.40 -3.72 -14.00
C ILE A 97 9.37 -3.24 -12.93
N TYR A 98 9.04 -3.48 -11.66
CA TYR A 98 9.96 -3.23 -10.57
C TYR A 98 11.15 -4.17 -10.70
N THR A 99 12.35 -3.62 -10.89
CA THR A 99 13.58 -4.40 -11.09
C THR A 99 14.33 -4.67 -9.79
N GLY A 100 13.94 -4.03 -8.68
CA GLY A 100 14.61 -4.21 -7.40
C GLY A 100 14.52 -5.64 -6.88
N THR A 101 15.59 -6.08 -6.20
CA THR A 101 15.73 -7.41 -5.61
C THR A 101 15.77 -7.35 -4.09
N VAL A 102 15.51 -6.19 -3.50
CA VAL A 102 15.54 -5.99 -2.05
C VAL A 102 14.42 -6.80 -1.41
N PRO A 103 14.74 -7.75 -0.51
CA PRO A 103 13.71 -8.50 0.20
C PRO A 103 12.94 -7.60 1.16
N PHE A 104 11.66 -7.90 1.36
CA PHE A 104 10.77 -7.22 2.28
C PHE A 104 9.94 -8.23 3.07
N GLU A 105 9.41 -7.81 4.22
CA GLU A 105 8.59 -8.70 5.04
C GLU A 105 7.12 -8.64 4.65
N ILE A 106 6.41 -9.76 4.70
CA ILE A 106 4.94 -9.86 4.64
C ILE A 106 4.44 -10.59 5.89
N SER A 107 3.26 -10.21 6.39
CA SER A 107 2.61 -10.93 7.48
C SER A 107 1.95 -12.19 6.92
N LEU A 108 2.20 -13.36 7.50
CA LEU A 108 1.46 -14.58 7.20
C LEU A 108 0.25 -14.78 8.13
N LYS A 109 -0.02 -13.81 9.00
CA LYS A 109 -1.18 -13.74 9.89
C LYS A 109 -2.09 -12.60 9.48
N THR A 110 -3.40 -12.81 9.53
CA THR A 110 -4.41 -11.78 9.34
C THR A 110 -5.39 -11.78 10.51
N SER A 111 -5.83 -10.61 10.93
CA SER A 111 -6.76 -10.42 12.04
C SER A 111 -7.97 -9.62 11.55
N SER A 112 -9.14 -10.14 11.86
CA SER A 112 -10.44 -9.49 11.70
C SER A 112 -11.07 -9.29 13.08
N ILE A 113 -12.17 -8.53 13.14
CA ILE A 113 -12.95 -8.32 14.38
C ILE A 113 -13.37 -9.67 15.00
N PHE A 114 -13.62 -10.69 14.18
CA PHE A 114 -14.16 -11.97 14.64
C PHE A 114 -13.10 -13.05 14.85
N ALA A 115 -11.95 -12.98 14.17
CA ALA A 115 -10.95 -14.04 14.23
C ALA A 115 -9.56 -13.58 13.76
N THR A 116 -8.53 -14.22 14.32
CA THR A 116 -7.16 -14.20 13.79
C THR A 116 -6.87 -15.55 13.12
N THR A 117 -6.39 -15.50 11.88
CA THR A 117 -6.10 -16.69 11.07
C THR A 117 -4.83 -16.51 10.26
N LEU A 118 -4.44 -17.56 9.53
CA LEU A 118 -3.34 -17.51 8.58
C LEU A 118 -3.78 -16.83 7.28
N ALA A 119 -2.96 -15.92 6.79
CA ALA A 119 -3.08 -15.34 5.45
C ALA A 119 -2.51 -16.25 4.34
N ILE A 120 -1.99 -17.43 4.73
CA ILE A 120 -1.45 -18.44 3.85
C ILE A 120 -2.37 -19.67 3.76
N ARG A 121 -2.49 -20.23 2.56
CA ARG A 121 -3.15 -21.51 2.29
C ARG A 121 -2.25 -22.42 1.45
N ILE A 122 -2.51 -23.71 1.54
CA ILE A 122 -1.87 -24.73 0.70
C ILE A 122 -2.94 -25.41 -0.15
N GLN A 123 -2.68 -25.57 -1.45
CA GLN A 123 -3.53 -26.30 -2.39
C GLN A 123 -2.64 -27.02 -3.38
N ASN A 124 -2.84 -28.33 -3.56
CA ASN A 124 -2.02 -29.17 -4.47
C ASN A 124 -0.51 -29.00 -4.25
N GLN A 125 -0.07 -28.94 -2.98
CA GLN A 125 1.33 -28.70 -2.58
C GLN A 125 1.91 -27.32 -2.95
N VAL A 126 1.08 -26.39 -3.41
CA VAL A 126 1.47 -25.00 -3.69
C VAL A 126 0.98 -24.10 -2.57
N PHE A 127 1.87 -23.23 -2.08
CA PHE A 127 1.55 -22.22 -1.07
C PHE A 127 1.03 -20.95 -1.74
N TYR A 128 -0.01 -20.36 -1.15
CA TYR A 128 -0.64 -19.14 -1.65
C TYR A 128 -0.80 -18.12 -0.53
N TYR A 129 -0.59 -16.84 -0.89
CA TYR A 129 -0.88 -15.66 -0.10
C TYR A 129 -1.91 -14.81 -0.86
N GLY A 130 -3.19 -14.94 -0.49
CA GLY A 130 -4.29 -14.52 -1.35
C GLY A 130 -4.26 -15.27 -2.69
N ASP A 131 -4.11 -14.53 -3.77
CA ASP A 131 -3.99 -15.06 -5.15
C ASP A 131 -2.53 -15.26 -5.60
N TYR A 132 -1.56 -14.85 -4.78
CA TYR A 132 -0.14 -14.90 -5.13
C TYR A 132 0.51 -16.20 -4.67
N ILE A 133 1.33 -16.80 -5.53
CA ILE A 133 2.09 -18.01 -5.21
C ILE A 133 3.26 -17.63 -4.29
N LEU A 134 3.46 -18.40 -3.22
CA LEU A 134 4.66 -18.35 -2.39
C LEU A 134 5.57 -19.51 -2.78
N ARG A 135 6.60 -19.22 -3.60
CA ARG A 135 7.60 -20.21 -3.96
C ARG A 135 8.70 -20.24 -2.91
N PRO A 136 8.94 -21.37 -2.21
CA PRO A 136 10.06 -21.47 -1.30
C PRO A 136 11.39 -21.41 -2.07
N GLU A 137 12.39 -20.74 -1.49
CA GLU A 137 13.74 -20.69 -2.08
C GLU A 137 14.46 -22.04 -2.05
N ASN A 138 14.20 -22.84 -1.02
CA ASN A 138 14.80 -24.15 -0.81
C ASN A 138 13.91 -25.03 0.10
N ASP A 139 14.29 -26.29 0.29
CA ASP A 139 13.54 -27.25 1.11
C ASP A 139 13.43 -26.85 2.58
N MET A 140 14.41 -26.11 3.11
CA MET A 140 14.33 -25.60 4.48
C MET A 140 13.21 -24.56 4.60
N VAL A 141 13.14 -23.59 3.67
CA VAL A 141 12.05 -22.60 3.64
C VAL A 141 10.70 -23.27 3.41
N LYS A 142 10.65 -24.31 2.57
CA LYS A 142 9.43 -25.10 2.38
C LYS A 142 8.92 -25.68 3.70
N LYS A 143 9.80 -26.33 4.48
CA LYS A 143 9.46 -26.87 5.80
C LYS A 143 8.95 -25.79 6.76
N GLN A 144 9.57 -24.60 6.76
CA GLN A 144 9.10 -23.50 7.59
C GLN A 144 7.68 -23.02 7.21
N LEU A 145 7.34 -23.01 5.92
CA LEU A 145 5.97 -22.71 5.47
C LEU A 145 4.98 -23.80 5.90
N GLU A 146 5.38 -25.08 5.86
CA GLU A 146 4.58 -26.20 6.35
C GLU A 146 4.34 -26.11 7.87
N GLU A 147 5.36 -25.73 8.64
CA GLU A 147 5.25 -25.46 10.08
C GLU A 147 4.23 -24.34 10.36
N VAL A 148 4.26 -23.25 9.58
CA VAL A 148 3.24 -22.19 9.69
C VAL A 148 1.85 -22.72 9.42
N ILE A 149 1.65 -23.55 8.39
CA ILE A 149 0.34 -24.15 8.11
C ILE A 149 -0.14 -25.01 9.28
N ALA A 150 0.76 -25.75 9.93
CA ALA A 150 0.44 -26.58 11.10
C ALA A 150 -0.05 -25.73 12.31
N LEU A 151 0.31 -24.45 12.40
CA LEU A 151 -0.17 -23.55 13.46
C LEU A 151 -1.65 -23.18 13.33
N ARG A 152 -2.32 -23.48 12.21
CA ARG A 152 -3.71 -23.08 11.97
C ARG A 152 -4.66 -23.52 13.08
N SER A 153 -4.53 -24.76 13.56
CA SER A 153 -5.38 -25.26 14.66
C SER A 153 -5.12 -24.50 15.96
N LYS A 154 -3.84 -24.22 16.27
CA LYS A 154 -3.46 -23.51 17.48
C LYS A 154 -3.97 -22.07 17.48
N LEU A 155 -3.90 -21.39 16.34
CA LEU A 155 -4.47 -20.04 16.18
C LEU A 155 -5.99 -20.01 16.35
N ALA A 156 -6.69 -21.09 15.97
CA ALA A 156 -8.14 -21.18 16.11
C ALA A 156 -8.59 -21.49 17.55
N THR A 157 -7.80 -22.25 18.32
CA THR A 157 -8.19 -22.73 19.66
C THR A 157 -7.61 -21.94 20.82
N ASP A 158 -6.47 -21.26 20.62
CA ASP A 158 -5.78 -20.48 21.66
C ASP A 158 -5.76 -18.99 21.28
N SER A 159 -6.75 -18.26 21.79
CA SER A 159 -6.92 -16.83 21.51
C SER A 159 -5.76 -15.98 22.03
N LYS A 160 -5.14 -16.38 23.15
CA LYS A 160 -3.99 -15.66 23.72
C LYS A 160 -2.78 -15.82 22.82
N TYR A 161 -2.48 -17.05 22.40
CA TYR A 161 -1.42 -17.31 21.43
C TYR A 161 -1.68 -16.58 20.11
N ALA A 162 -2.90 -16.63 19.58
CA ALA A 162 -3.26 -15.96 18.33
C ALA A 162 -3.07 -14.44 18.40
N ALA A 163 -3.36 -13.83 19.54
CA ALA A 163 -3.16 -12.40 19.76
C ALA A 163 -1.67 -12.02 19.79
N THR A 164 -0.81 -12.83 20.43
CA THR A 164 0.59 -12.46 20.67
C THR A 164 1.56 -12.89 19.57
N VAL A 165 1.32 -14.04 18.91
CA VAL A 165 2.28 -14.60 17.95
C VAL A 165 2.43 -13.73 16.72
N LEU A 166 3.67 -13.48 16.29
CA LEU A 166 3.98 -12.83 15.03
C LEU A 166 4.48 -13.88 14.04
N ILE A 167 3.86 -13.93 12.87
CA ILE A 167 4.24 -14.86 11.81
C ILE A 167 4.49 -14.04 10.55
N SER A 168 5.75 -13.97 10.11
CA SER A 168 6.16 -13.19 8.95
C SER A 168 7.05 -13.99 8.02
N ALA A 169 7.05 -13.61 6.74
CA ALA A 169 7.98 -14.12 5.75
C ALA A 169 8.79 -12.98 5.16
N THR A 170 10.10 -13.17 5.02
CA THR A 170 10.93 -12.32 4.17
C THR A 170 10.81 -12.85 2.75
N VAL A 171 10.37 -11.98 1.83
CA VAL A 171 10.11 -12.32 0.44
C VAL A 171 10.73 -11.31 -0.51
N GLN A 172 10.88 -11.70 -1.76
CA GLN A 172 11.07 -10.79 -2.88
C GLN A 172 10.08 -11.18 -3.98
N HIS A 173 9.83 -10.31 -4.96
CA HIS A 173 9.09 -10.73 -6.15
C HIS A 173 9.79 -11.91 -6.82
N ASP A 174 9.03 -12.91 -7.25
CA ASP A 174 9.61 -14.10 -7.88
C ASP A 174 10.20 -13.71 -9.25
N PRO A 175 11.52 -13.83 -9.48
CA PRO A 175 12.12 -13.48 -10.77
C PRO A 175 11.54 -14.27 -11.94
N ASN A 176 11.04 -15.49 -11.69
CA ASN A 176 10.48 -16.39 -12.69
C ASN A 176 8.95 -16.26 -12.82
N ASN A 177 8.31 -15.50 -11.93
CA ASN A 177 6.85 -15.33 -11.88
C ASN A 177 6.45 -13.98 -11.27
N ARG A 178 7.08 -12.88 -11.72
CA ARG A 178 7.02 -11.58 -11.06
C ARG A 178 5.60 -11.06 -10.83
N SER A 179 4.69 -11.30 -11.77
CA SER A 179 3.31 -10.81 -11.70
C SER A 179 2.39 -11.65 -10.81
N ASN A 180 2.77 -12.88 -10.46
CA ASN A 180 1.86 -13.83 -9.79
C ASN A 180 2.45 -14.48 -8.54
N GLY A 181 3.62 -14.04 -8.05
CA GLY A 181 4.18 -14.67 -6.87
C GLY A 181 5.41 -14.02 -6.27
N TYR A 182 5.74 -14.54 -5.10
CA TYR A 182 6.89 -14.17 -4.30
C TYR A 182 7.83 -15.36 -4.15
N LEU A 183 9.14 -15.08 -4.19
CA LEU A 183 10.16 -16.00 -3.70
C LEU A 183 10.35 -15.77 -2.21
N VAL A 184 10.05 -16.79 -1.41
CA VAL A 184 10.21 -16.76 0.04
C VAL A 184 11.65 -17.09 0.41
N LYS A 185 12.30 -16.18 1.13
CA LYS A 185 13.69 -16.30 1.59
C LYS A 185 13.79 -16.92 2.97
N SER A 186 12.87 -16.56 3.86
CA SER A 186 12.80 -17.12 5.21
C SER A 186 11.44 -16.85 5.83
N VAL A 187 11.13 -17.61 6.87
CA VAL A 187 9.91 -17.46 7.68
C VAL A 187 10.32 -17.33 9.14
N LYS A 188 9.66 -16.44 9.89
CA LYS A 188 9.87 -16.22 11.31
C LYS A 188 8.54 -16.40 12.05
N ILE A 189 8.59 -17.14 13.16
CA ILE A 189 7.50 -17.28 14.13
C ILE A 189 8.06 -16.76 15.46
N GLN A 190 7.44 -15.73 16.04
CA GLN A 190 7.89 -15.06 17.27
C GLN A 190 6.75 -14.96 18.28
#